data_AF-A0A967NV81-F1
#
_entry.id   AF-A0A967NV81-F1
#
_cell.length_a   1.000
_cell.length_b   1.000
_cell.length_c   1.000
_cell.angle_alpha   90.00
_cell.angle_beta   90.00
_cell.angle_gamma   90.00
#
_symmetry.space_group_name_H-M   'P 1'
#
loop_
_entity.id
_entity.type
_entity.pdbx_description
1 polymer ?
#
loop_
_entity_poly.entity_id
_entity_poly.type
_entity_poly.pdbx_seq_one_letter_code
_entity_poly.pdbx_strand_id
1 'polypeptide(L)'
;LVPIPDAATDCEKAIKTGSRELKKDLSAYLFRSKGIMISDDAWSGVEYPDHLRVNIRVIDDNSNIIKQGRDLSLLQKDLKSKLEMKFRDLPEQDIEREGIDTWDFDDLPESCDVKINNST
;
A
#
# COMPACT_ATOMS: atom_id res chain seq x y z
N LEU A 1 -22.93 7.65 27.57
CA LEU A 1 -21.46 7.51 27.69
C LEU A 1 -20.92 8.87 28.09
N VAL A 2 -20.58 9.07 29.37
CA VAL A 2 -20.02 10.33 29.86
C VAL A 2 -18.77 10.02 30.67
N PRO A 3 -17.64 10.71 30.43
CA PRO A 3 -17.21 11.33 29.18
C PRO A 3 -16.85 10.28 28.11
N ILE A 4 -17.08 10.58 26.83
CA ILE A 4 -16.63 9.71 25.72
C ILE A 4 -15.11 9.43 25.79
N PRO A 5 -14.23 10.41 26.11
CA PRO A 5 -12.80 10.16 26.25
C PRO A 5 -12.45 9.11 27.30
N ASP A 6 -13.11 9.14 28.46
CA ASP A 6 -12.83 8.20 29.55
C ASP A 6 -13.29 6.79 29.18
N ALA A 7 -14.49 6.68 28.58
CA ALA A 7 -14.99 5.41 28.07
C ALA A 7 -14.10 4.82 26.96
N ALA A 8 -13.54 5.66 26.09
CA ALA A 8 -12.59 5.23 25.07
C ALA A 8 -11.26 4.75 25.69
N THR A 9 -10.74 5.47 26.68
CA THR A 9 -9.51 5.11 27.41
C THR A 9 -9.66 3.79 28.16
N ASP A 10 -10.79 3.59 28.84
CA ASP A 10 -11.06 2.33 29.54
C ASP A 10 -11.26 1.16 28.57
N CYS A 11 -11.85 1.44 27.41
CA CYS A 11 -12.01 0.46 26.34
C CYS A 11 -10.66 0.05 25.75
N GLU A 12 -9.76 1.00 25.50
CA GLU A 12 -8.40 0.75 25.00
C GLU A 12 -7.63 -0.20 25.93
N LYS A 13 -7.68 0.05 27.25
CA LYS A 13 -7.04 -0.82 28.24
C LYS A 13 -7.62 -2.24 28.29
N ALA A 14 -8.89 -2.40 27.93
CA ALA A 14 -9.61 -3.66 28.05
C ALA A 14 -9.52 -4.55 26.78
N ILE A 15 -9.36 -3.95 25.59
CA ILE A 15 -9.32 -4.67 24.33
C ILE A 15 -7.87 -5.12 24.02
N LYS A 16 -7.68 -6.41 23.77
CA LYS A 16 -6.41 -6.96 23.29
C LYS A 16 -6.38 -7.02 21.77
N THR A 17 -5.37 -6.40 21.16
CA THR A 17 -5.17 -6.41 19.70
C THR A 17 -4.89 -7.83 19.18
N GLY A 18 -5.33 -8.11 17.94
CA GLY A 18 -4.98 -9.33 17.21
C GLY A 18 -5.86 -10.56 17.44
N SER A 19 -6.92 -10.46 18.25
CA SER A 19 -7.78 -11.62 18.54
C SER A 19 -9.08 -11.68 17.72
N ARG A 20 -9.72 -10.53 17.44
CA ARG A 20 -11.00 -10.41 16.71
C ARG A 20 -11.10 -9.07 15.95
N GLU A 21 -12.15 -8.93 15.15
CA GLU A 21 -12.52 -7.65 14.52
C GLU A 21 -12.79 -6.57 15.58
N LEU A 22 -12.22 -5.39 15.41
CA LEU A 22 -12.33 -4.27 16.36
C LEU A 22 -13.78 -3.93 16.74
N LYS A 23 -14.69 -3.89 15.75
CA LYS A 23 -16.12 -3.59 15.95
C LYS A 23 -16.80 -4.57 16.92
N LYS A 24 -16.43 -5.86 16.83
CA LYS A 24 -16.96 -6.91 17.73
C LYS A 24 -16.41 -6.77 19.14
N ASP A 25 -15.12 -6.48 19.28
CA ASP A 25 -14.53 -6.27 20.61
C ASP A 25 -15.07 -5.00 21.29
N LEU A 26 -15.31 -3.92 20.53
CA LEU A 26 -15.97 -2.70 21.01
C LEU A 26 -17.41 -2.99 21.48
N SER A 27 -18.19 -3.71 20.68
CA SER A 27 -19.57 -4.09 21.03
C SER A 27 -19.61 -4.96 22.30
N ALA A 28 -18.73 -5.95 22.38
CA ALA A 28 -18.62 -6.82 23.54
C ALA A 28 -18.15 -6.07 24.81
N TYR A 29 -17.25 -5.09 24.66
CA TYR A 29 -16.85 -4.23 25.77
C TYR A 29 -18.03 -3.39 26.27
N LEU A 30 -18.77 -2.71 25.39
CA LEU A 30 -19.89 -1.86 25.77
C LEU A 30 -21.03 -2.66 26.41
N PHE A 31 -21.28 -3.88 25.94
CA PHE A 31 -22.23 -4.79 26.57
C PHE A 31 -21.79 -5.19 27.97
N ARG A 32 -20.54 -5.66 28.16
CA ARG A 32 -20.05 -6.10 29.47
C ARG A 32 -19.89 -4.98 30.49
N SER A 33 -19.45 -3.80 30.06
CA SER A 33 -19.15 -2.68 30.95
C SER A 33 -20.38 -1.83 31.29
N LYS A 34 -21.34 -1.73 30.37
CA LYS A 34 -22.46 -0.78 30.47
C LYS A 34 -23.83 -1.37 30.10
N GLY A 35 -23.90 -2.66 29.74
CA GLY A 35 -25.16 -3.32 29.34
C GLY A 35 -25.69 -2.88 27.98
N ILE A 36 -24.90 -2.13 27.20
CA ILE A 36 -25.33 -1.59 25.90
C ILE A 36 -25.10 -2.64 24.84
N MET A 37 -26.19 -3.15 24.25
CA MET A 37 -26.13 -4.05 23.11
C MET A 37 -26.06 -3.24 21.83
N ILE A 38 -25.02 -3.47 21.03
CA ILE A 38 -24.85 -2.89 19.70
C ILE A 38 -25.05 -4.02 18.69
N SER A 39 -25.99 -3.82 17.76
CA SER A 39 -26.24 -4.75 16.67
C SER A 39 -25.21 -4.59 15.55
N ASP A 40 -24.99 -5.63 14.75
CA ASP A 40 -23.94 -5.61 13.72
C ASP A 40 -24.20 -4.57 12.61
N ASP A 41 -25.47 -4.31 12.30
CA ASP A 41 -25.93 -3.30 11.34
C ASP A 41 -25.69 -1.87 11.84
N ALA A 42 -25.59 -1.64 13.15
CA ALA A 42 -25.24 -0.32 13.70
C ALA A 42 -23.80 0.09 13.31
N TRP A 43 -22.96 -0.86 12.88
CA TRP A 43 -21.63 -0.60 12.35
C TRP A 43 -21.58 -0.40 10.83
N SER A 44 -22.69 -0.64 10.12
CA SER A 44 -22.80 -0.42 8.69
C SER A 44 -22.73 1.08 8.40
N GLY A 45 -21.78 1.48 7.55
CA GLY A 45 -21.55 2.90 7.22
C GLY A 45 -20.62 3.64 8.18
N VAL A 46 -20.14 3.01 9.26
CA VAL A 46 -19.04 3.56 10.06
C VAL A 46 -17.73 3.41 9.26
N GLU A 47 -17.28 4.52 8.69
CA GLU A 47 -16.00 4.63 8.01
C GLU A 47 -14.89 5.09 8.95
N TYR A 48 -13.69 4.57 8.74
CA TYR A 48 -12.51 5.01 9.48
C TYR A 48 -11.95 6.27 8.85
N PRO A 49 -11.71 7.35 9.62
CA PRO A 49 -10.93 8.49 9.18
C PRO A 49 -9.57 8.03 8.62
N ASP A 50 -9.05 8.76 7.63
CA ASP A 50 -7.82 8.37 6.95
C ASP A 50 -6.62 8.17 7.88
N HIS A 51 -6.52 8.90 8.98
CA HIS A 51 -5.44 8.74 9.95
C HIS A 51 -5.53 7.45 10.80
N LEU A 52 -6.69 6.76 10.79
CA LEU A 52 -6.89 5.45 11.42
C LEU A 52 -6.81 4.29 10.42
N ARG A 53 -6.58 4.58 9.13
CA ARG A 53 -6.39 3.58 8.09
C ARG A 53 -4.91 3.31 7.87
N VAL A 54 -4.59 2.09 7.47
CA VAL A 54 -3.23 1.70 7.10
C VAL A 54 -2.73 2.60 5.98
N ASN A 55 -1.52 3.14 6.15
CA ASN A 55 -0.81 3.89 5.12
C ASN A 55 0.38 3.06 4.63
N ILE A 56 0.41 2.78 3.34
CA ILE A 56 1.43 1.99 2.67
C ILE A 56 2.47 2.95 2.10
N ARG A 57 3.74 2.70 2.37
CA ARG A 57 4.87 3.46 1.82
C ARG A 57 5.75 2.52 1.02
N VAL A 58 6.13 2.96 -0.17
CA VAL A 58 7.15 2.31 -1.00
C VAL A 58 8.42 3.13 -0.85
N ILE A 59 9.48 2.47 -0.42
CA ILE A 59 10.78 3.08 -0.17
C ILE A 59 11.83 2.56 -1.15
N ASP A 60 12.87 3.35 -1.39
CA ASP A 60 14.09 2.91 -2.09
C ASP A 60 15.08 2.26 -1.12
N ASP A 61 16.23 1.82 -1.66
CA ASP A 61 17.32 1.21 -0.88
C ASP A 61 17.94 2.17 0.15
N ASN A 62 17.78 3.48 -0.06
CA ASN A 62 18.24 4.54 0.83
C ASN A 62 17.16 4.96 1.85
N SER A 63 16.04 4.23 1.93
CA SER A 63 14.88 4.53 2.79
C SER A 63 14.13 5.82 2.45
N ASN A 64 14.31 6.40 1.26
CA ASN A 64 13.51 7.53 0.78
C ASN A 64 12.15 7.04 0.30
N ILE A 65 11.11 7.85 0.53
CA ILE A 65 9.74 7.52 0.10
C ILE A 65 9.59 7.82 -1.40
N ILE A 66 9.48 6.77 -2.21
CA ILE A 66 9.16 6.87 -3.64
C ILE A 66 7.70 7.28 -3.83
N LYS A 67 6.79 6.64 -3.08
CA LYS A 67 5.36 6.96 -3.06
C LYS A 67 4.67 6.40 -1.82
N GLN A 68 3.54 6.99 -1.45
CA GLN A 68 2.70 6.49 -0.37
C GLN A 68 1.22 6.67 -0.66
N GLY A 69 0.39 5.86 -0.01
CA GLY A 69 -1.05 5.88 -0.19
C GLY A 69 -1.74 4.80 0.63
N ARG A 70 -3.07 4.79 0.59
CA ARG A 70 -3.91 3.85 1.36
C ARG A 70 -4.52 2.74 0.51
N ASP A 71 -4.26 2.77 -0.80
CA ASP A 71 -4.72 1.78 -1.77
C ASP A 71 -3.51 1.15 -2.44
N LEU A 72 -3.31 -0.14 -2.17
CA LEU A 72 -2.19 -0.91 -2.71
C LEU A 72 -2.28 -1.07 -4.22
N SER A 73 -3.48 -1.30 -4.76
CA SER A 73 -3.71 -1.53 -6.18
C SER A 73 -3.45 -0.27 -6.99
N LEU A 74 -3.90 0.89 -6.50
CA LEU A 74 -3.57 2.19 -7.11
C LEU A 74 -2.07 2.49 -7.04
N LEU A 75 -1.43 2.23 -5.90
CA LEU A 75 0.02 2.39 -5.77
C LEU A 75 0.79 1.51 -6.77
N GLN A 76 0.41 0.24 -6.90
CA GLN A 76 1.04 -0.69 -7.85
C GLN A 76 0.82 -0.25 -9.30
N LYS A 77 -0.40 0.16 -9.67
CA LYS A 77 -0.72 0.62 -11.02
C LYS A 77 0.11 1.85 -11.40
N ASP A 78 0.19 2.82 -10.51
CA ASP A 78 0.96 4.04 -10.75
C ASP A 78 2.45 3.76 -10.89
N LEU A 79 3.00 2.87 -10.06
CA LEU A 79 4.42 2.51 -10.14
C LEU A 79 4.75 1.71 -11.41
N LYS A 80 3.88 0.77 -11.80
CA LYS A 80 4.03 0.06 -13.08
C LYS A 80 4.02 1.01 -14.27
N SER A 81 3.05 1.93 -14.30
CA SER A 81 2.92 2.91 -15.38
C SER A 81 4.17 3.80 -15.49
N LYS A 82 4.74 4.20 -14.35
CA LYS A 82 6.00 4.97 -14.32
C LYS A 82 7.20 4.16 -14.83
N LEU A 83 7.28 2.88 -14.48
CA LEU A 83 8.34 1.99 -14.98
C LEU A 83 8.22 1.83 -16.50
N GLU A 84 7.03 1.56 -17.03
CA GLU A 84 6.78 1.43 -18.47
C GLU A 84 7.14 2.71 -19.24
N MET A 85 6.83 3.90 -18.70
CA MET A 85 7.26 5.16 -19.30
C MET A 85 8.78 5.30 -19.32
N LYS A 86 9.45 5.00 -18.19
CA LYS A 86 10.93 5.04 -18.12
C LYS A 86 11.59 4.08 -19.13
N PHE A 87 11.00 2.92 -19.38
CA PHE A 87 11.52 1.98 -20.39
C PHE A 87 11.35 2.49 -21.82
N ARG A 88 10.32 3.30 -22.11
CA ARG A 88 10.15 3.91 -23.44
C ARG A 88 11.08 5.09 -23.69
N ASP A 89 11.44 5.82 -22.63
CA ASP A 89 12.31 7.00 -22.72
C ASP A 89 13.81 6.63 -22.64
N LEU A 90 14.14 5.35 -22.47
CA LEU A 90 15.52 4.86 -22.56
C LEU A 90 15.97 4.95 -24.03
N PRO A 91 17.15 5.56 -24.32
CA PRO A 91 17.69 5.54 -25.67
C PRO A 91 17.91 4.09 -26.12
N GLU A 92 17.60 3.80 -27.39
CA GLU A 92 17.91 2.52 -28.02
C GLU A 92 19.36 2.15 -27.70
N GLN A 93 19.55 0.99 -27.08
CA GLN A 93 20.87 0.51 -26.70
C GLN A 93 21.70 0.15 -27.94
N ASP A 94 23.03 0.03 -27.80
CA ASP A 94 23.96 -0.33 -28.89
C ASP A 94 23.58 -1.62 -29.67
N ILE A 95 22.74 -2.48 -29.10
CA ILE A 95 22.28 -3.74 -29.71
C ILE A 95 20.84 -3.67 -30.25
N GLU A 96 20.06 -2.64 -29.91
CA GLU A 96 18.69 -2.48 -30.41
C GLU A 96 18.74 -1.88 -31.81
N ARG A 97 18.21 -2.62 -32.79
CA ARG A 97 18.17 -2.22 -34.19
C ARG A 97 16.83 -2.60 -34.79
N GLU A 98 16.14 -1.61 -35.36
CA GLU A 98 14.91 -1.84 -36.13
C GLU A 98 15.22 -2.21 -37.60
N GLY A 99 14.24 -2.76 -38.31
CA GLY A 99 14.32 -2.95 -39.77
C GLY A 99 15.27 -4.05 -40.25
N ILE A 100 15.64 -4.99 -39.38
CA ILE A 100 16.46 -6.15 -39.75
C ILE A 100 15.59 -7.18 -40.48
N ASP A 101 15.88 -7.39 -41.76
CA ASP A 101 15.26 -8.40 -42.62
C ASP A 101 16.17 -9.60 -42.90
N THR A 102 17.46 -9.47 -42.56
CA THR A 102 18.52 -10.45 -42.80
C THR A 102 19.48 -10.49 -41.62
N TRP A 103 20.04 -11.67 -41.35
CA TRP A 103 20.93 -11.88 -40.20
C TRP A 103 22.30 -11.24 -40.47
N ASP A 104 22.49 -10.01 -40.01
CA ASP A 104 23.64 -9.16 -40.34
C ASP A 104 24.49 -8.74 -39.13
N PHE A 105 24.27 -9.34 -37.98
CA PHE A 105 25.04 -9.12 -36.75
C PHE A 105 25.98 -10.30 -36.44
N ASP A 106 27.13 -9.95 -35.87
CA ASP A 106 28.14 -10.86 -35.34
C ASP A 106 27.68 -11.53 -34.03
N ASP A 107 28.56 -12.26 -33.36
CA ASP A 107 28.29 -12.90 -32.07
C ASP A 107 27.69 -11.91 -31.05
N LEU A 108 26.50 -12.26 -30.56
CA LEU A 108 25.81 -11.48 -29.53
C LEU A 108 26.54 -11.59 -28.19
N PRO A 109 26.62 -10.50 -27.40
CA PRO A 109 27.21 -10.55 -26.07
C PRO A 109 26.38 -11.44 -25.13
N GLU A 110 27.05 -12.09 -24.18
CA GLU A 110 26.42 -13.01 -23.21
C GLU A 110 25.44 -12.30 -22.25
N SER A 111 25.65 -11.00 -22.01
CA SER A 111 24.76 -10.15 -21.22
C SER A 111 24.79 -8.70 -21.72
N CYS A 112 23.64 -8.01 -21.60
CA CYS A 112 23.54 -6.57 -21.81
C CYS A 112 23.14 -5.88 -20.49
N ASP A 113 23.95 -4.91 -20.05
CA ASP A 113 23.65 -4.12 -18.86
C ASP A 113 22.70 -2.97 -19.21
N VAL A 114 21.44 -3.10 -18.81
CA VAL A 114 20.47 -2.01 -18.95
C VAL A 114 20.60 -1.06 -17.77
N LYS A 115 21.26 0.10 -17.99
CA LYS A 115 21.26 1.19 -17.02
C LYS A 115 19.89 1.87 -16.98
N ILE A 116 19.02 1.34 -16.13
CA ILE A 116 17.78 2.02 -15.78
C ILE A 116 18.14 3.19 -14.87
N ASN A 117 17.98 4.43 -15.34
CA ASN A 117 18.17 5.62 -14.51
C ASN A 117 17.09 5.66 -13.41
N ASN A 118 17.41 5.06 -12.27
CA ASN A 118 16.58 5.08 -11.07
C ASN A 118 16.94 6.21 -10.10
N SER A 119 17.56 7.28 -10.57
CA SER A 119 17.90 8.44 -9.74
C SER A 119 16.92 9.60 -9.89
N THR A 120 16.44 10.04 -8.72
CA THR A 120 15.70 11.25 -8.34
C THR A 120 14.18 11.13 -8.21
#